data_AF-B0BYT4-F1
#
_entry.id   AF-B0BYT4-F1
#
_cell.length_a   1.000
_cell.length_b   1.000
_cell.length_c   1.000
_cell.angle_alpha   90.00
_cell.angle_beta   90.00
_cell.angle_gamma   90.00
#
_symmetry.space_group_name_H-M   'P 1'
#
loop_
_entity.id
_entity.type
_entity.pdbx_description
1 polymer ?
#
loop_
_entity_poly.entity_id
_entity_poly.type
_entity_poly.pdbx_seq_one_letter_code
_entity_poly.pdbx_strand_id
1 'polypeptide(L)'
;MTLQWHHGNRDKIHRFIVFWVVVAATLLIFLRGSEIAIADEAPNLALFGPPLPENFYPQQQPADPELVDLGRSLYFEKRLSKNQDISCNSCHQLDHYGVDNQPFSPGHKGQLGGRNSPSVYNAAAHVAQFWDGRAADVEAQAKGPILNPVEMAMPSEAQVLKVLNSMPEYVEAFATAFPKDKQSVTYDHLGQAIGAFERGLVTPAPFDRYFAGDQTALNAKQKRGLTLFVDAGCAQCHNGTYFGGNTYQKAGRVNPWPNQEDQGRYKVTGDEYDRMLFKVPSLRNVAKTGPYFHDGSVKSLKAAVVQMANTQLGKDLSNSEAGDIVAFLESLTGEPPTDYIQPPVLPVSTESTPAADPT
;
A
#
# COMPACT_ATOMS: atom_id res chain seq x y z
N MET A 1 49.06 74.32 -53.96
CA MET A 1 47.97 73.60 -54.64
C MET A 1 48.06 72.15 -54.19
N THR A 2 47.01 71.65 -53.54
CA THR A 2 46.63 70.22 -53.34
C THR A 2 47.62 69.26 -52.65
N LEU A 3 47.25 68.38 -51.71
CA LEU A 3 46.06 68.18 -50.87
C LEU A 3 46.49 67.10 -49.85
N GLN A 4 46.56 67.44 -48.56
CA GLN A 4 46.86 66.47 -47.49
C GLN A 4 45.64 65.57 -47.29
N TRP A 5 45.73 64.30 -47.71
CA TRP A 5 44.66 63.32 -47.55
C TRP A 5 44.57 62.84 -46.09
N HIS A 6 43.35 62.87 -45.58
CA HIS A 6 42.94 62.56 -44.21
C HIS A 6 43.26 61.11 -43.78
N HIS A 7 44.18 60.94 -42.83
CA HIS A 7 44.37 59.67 -42.11
C HIS A 7 43.47 59.49 -40.88
N GLY A 8 42.59 60.44 -40.56
CA GLY A 8 41.81 60.42 -39.31
C GLY A 8 40.57 59.52 -39.27
N ASN A 9 40.16 58.90 -40.39
CA ASN A 9 38.85 58.23 -40.47
C ASN A 9 38.91 56.69 -40.43
N ARG A 10 40.06 56.06 -40.75
CA ARG A 10 40.18 54.59 -40.71
C ARG A 10 40.21 54.03 -39.29
N ASP A 11 40.90 54.70 -38.37
CA ASP A 11 40.98 54.26 -36.96
C ASP A 11 39.66 54.44 -36.21
N LYS A 12 38.87 55.45 -36.57
CA LYS A 12 37.54 55.66 -35.99
C LYS A 12 36.55 54.58 -36.44
N ILE A 13 36.58 54.21 -37.72
CA ILE A 13 35.73 53.15 -38.28
C ILE A 13 36.14 51.78 -37.71
N HIS A 14 37.44 51.48 -37.60
CA HIS A 14 37.90 50.25 -36.95
C HIS A 14 37.51 50.17 -35.48
N ARG A 15 37.64 51.26 -34.72
CA ARG A 15 37.20 51.30 -33.32
C ARG A 15 35.69 51.16 -33.17
N PHE A 16 34.91 51.73 -34.09
CA PHE A 16 33.44 51.57 -34.10
C PHE A 16 33.03 50.12 -34.40
N ILE A 17 33.64 49.49 -35.41
CA ILE A 17 33.34 48.10 -35.78
C ILE A 17 33.74 47.14 -34.66
N VAL A 18 34.92 47.32 -34.07
CA VAL A 18 35.38 46.49 -32.93
C VAL A 18 34.47 46.68 -31.72
N PHE A 19 34.04 47.92 -31.43
CA PHE A 19 33.12 48.19 -30.32
C PHE A 19 31.76 47.50 -30.52
N TRP A 20 31.18 47.56 -31.73
CA TRP A 20 29.90 46.91 -32.01
C TRP A 20 29.98 45.39 -32.12
N VAL A 21 31.11 44.83 -32.59
CA VAL A 21 31.36 43.38 -32.58
C VAL A 21 31.51 42.86 -31.15
N VAL A 22 32.19 43.60 -30.26
CA VAL A 22 32.30 43.24 -28.83
C VAL A 22 30.94 43.36 -28.14
N VAL A 23 30.17 44.43 -28.39
CA VAL A 23 28.82 44.60 -27.83
C VAL A 23 27.87 43.49 -28.30
N ALA A 24 27.90 43.11 -29.58
CA ALA A 24 27.10 42.01 -30.12
C ALA A 24 27.55 40.64 -29.55
N ALA A 25 28.85 40.42 -29.37
CA ALA A 25 29.37 39.21 -28.72
C ALA A 25 28.98 39.13 -27.24
N THR A 26 28.98 40.25 -26.50
CA THR A 26 28.47 40.29 -25.12
C THR A 26 26.96 40.13 -25.05
N LEU A 27 26.18 40.67 -26.00
CA LEU A 27 24.72 40.43 -26.04
C LEU A 27 24.38 38.98 -26.39
N LEU A 28 25.18 38.31 -27.23
CA LEU A 28 25.03 36.87 -27.50
C LEU A 28 25.42 36.00 -26.29
N ILE A 29 26.32 36.47 -25.43
CA ILE A 29 26.65 35.83 -24.15
C ILE A 29 25.52 36.05 -23.12
N PHE A 30 24.82 37.19 -23.15
CA PHE A 30 23.66 37.47 -22.28
C PHE A 30 22.33 36.86 -22.79
N LEU A 31 22.21 36.57 -24.10
CA LEU A 31 21.04 35.88 -24.68
C LEU A 31 21.17 34.36 -24.70
N ARG A 32 22.38 33.82 -24.43
CA ARG A 32 22.50 32.48 -23.86
C ARG A 32 22.29 32.62 -22.36
N GLY A 33 21.03 32.82 -21.98
CA GLY A 33 20.62 32.49 -20.63
C GLY A 33 21.20 31.12 -20.33
N SER A 34 22.12 31.05 -19.38
CA SER A 34 22.45 29.81 -18.75
C SER A 34 21.16 29.35 -18.10
N GLU A 35 20.38 28.54 -18.82
CA GLU A 35 19.65 27.47 -18.19
C GLU A 35 20.72 26.71 -17.41
N ILE A 36 20.92 27.11 -16.17
CA ILE A 36 21.40 26.21 -15.16
C ILE A 36 20.33 25.14 -15.17
N ALA A 37 20.57 24.08 -15.94
CA ALA A 37 19.96 22.80 -15.65
C ALA A 37 20.31 22.57 -14.18
N ILE A 38 19.35 22.82 -13.29
CA ILE A 38 19.36 22.15 -12.00
C ILE A 38 19.46 20.70 -12.43
N ALA A 39 20.63 20.09 -12.21
CA ALA A 39 20.75 18.66 -12.32
C ALA A 39 19.62 18.14 -11.45
N ASP A 40 18.64 17.52 -12.09
CA ASP A 40 17.51 16.87 -11.44
C ASP A 40 18.15 15.78 -10.59
N GLU A 41 18.56 16.11 -9.36
CA GLU A 41 19.22 15.17 -8.48
C GLU A 41 18.21 14.04 -8.29
N ALA A 42 18.56 12.87 -8.83
CA ALA A 42 17.67 11.73 -8.80
C ALA A 42 17.25 11.51 -7.33
N PRO A 43 15.96 11.29 -7.07
CA PRO A 43 15.45 11.16 -5.71
C PRO A 43 16.24 10.07 -4.99
N ASN A 44 16.56 10.30 -3.70
CA ASN A 44 17.37 9.36 -2.92
C ASN A 44 16.64 8.02 -2.74
N LEU A 45 16.89 7.08 -3.66
CA LEU A 45 16.27 5.76 -3.65
C LEU A 45 16.69 4.91 -2.44
N ALA A 46 17.75 5.29 -1.72
CA ALA A 46 18.20 4.57 -0.52
C ALA A 46 17.18 4.64 0.64
N LEU A 47 16.19 5.55 0.56
CA LEU A 47 15.06 5.59 1.49
C LEU A 47 14.06 4.44 1.24
N PHE A 48 14.09 3.82 0.06
CA PHE A 48 13.20 2.73 -0.29
C PHE A 48 13.95 1.39 -0.25
N GLY A 49 13.19 0.33 -0.02
CA GLY A 49 13.73 -1.02 0.01
C GLY A 49 13.85 -1.60 -1.40
N PRO A 50 14.43 -2.82 -1.54
CA PRO A 50 14.46 -3.51 -2.81
C PRO A 50 13.05 -3.70 -3.39
N PRO A 51 12.95 -4.00 -4.70
CA PRO A 51 11.70 -4.40 -5.33
C PRO A 51 10.96 -5.47 -4.53
N LEU A 52 9.63 -5.53 -4.66
CA LEU A 52 8.85 -6.62 -4.07
C LEU A 52 9.46 -7.99 -4.45
N PRO A 53 9.56 -8.92 -3.49
CA PRO A 53 9.93 -10.29 -3.81
C PRO A 53 8.80 -10.97 -4.60
N GLU A 54 9.06 -12.17 -5.10
CA GLU A 54 8.01 -12.98 -5.76
C GLU A 54 6.92 -13.44 -4.77
N ASN A 55 7.29 -13.64 -3.49
CA ASN A 55 6.42 -14.05 -2.40
C ASN A 55 7.02 -13.68 -1.04
N PHE A 56 6.25 -13.83 0.04
CA PHE A 56 6.68 -13.58 1.42
C PHE A 56 6.83 -14.86 2.26
N TYR A 57 7.09 -16.00 1.61
CA TYR A 57 7.42 -17.23 2.34
C TYR A 57 8.81 -17.09 2.97
N PRO A 58 9.01 -17.55 4.22
CA PRO A 58 10.35 -17.59 4.81
C PRO A 58 11.31 -18.39 3.91
N GLN A 59 12.54 -17.89 3.70
CA GLN A 59 13.51 -18.56 2.80
C GLN A 59 13.79 -20.03 3.16
N GLN A 60 13.68 -20.39 4.44
CA GLN A 60 13.89 -21.75 4.93
C GLN A 60 12.62 -22.62 4.90
N GLN A 61 11.48 -22.04 4.55
CA GLN A 61 10.17 -22.71 4.52
C GLN A 61 9.40 -22.22 3.29
N PRO A 62 9.76 -22.72 2.09
CA PRO A 62 9.07 -22.37 0.85
C PRO A 62 7.60 -22.81 0.90
N ALA A 63 6.78 -22.21 0.03
CA ALA A 63 5.36 -22.51 -0.07
C ALA A 63 5.11 -24.01 -0.24
N ASP A 64 4.32 -24.59 0.66
CA ASP A 64 3.68 -25.88 0.41
C ASP A 64 2.41 -25.63 -0.42
N PRO A 65 2.32 -26.12 -1.67
CA PRO A 65 1.16 -25.89 -2.53
C PRO A 65 -0.16 -26.33 -1.88
N GLU A 66 -0.16 -27.43 -1.11
CA GLU A 66 -1.36 -27.97 -0.48
C GLU A 66 -1.84 -27.06 0.66
N LEU A 67 -0.91 -26.49 1.41
CA LEU A 67 -1.21 -25.50 2.44
C LEU A 67 -1.77 -24.21 1.84
N VAL A 68 -1.20 -23.76 0.71
CA VAL A 68 -1.66 -22.57 -0.01
C VAL A 68 -3.05 -22.77 -0.60
N ASP A 69 -3.33 -23.93 -1.20
CA ASP A 69 -4.65 -24.25 -1.76
C ASP A 69 -5.72 -24.42 -0.67
N LEU A 70 -5.37 -24.99 0.48
CA LEU A 70 -6.23 -24.99 1.66
C LEU A 70 -6.51 -23.55 2.13
N GLY A 71 -5.47 -22.72 2.24
CA GLY A 71 -5.58 -21.31 2.61
C GLY A 71 -6.51 -20.53 1.69
N ARG A 72 -6.35 -20.72 0.37
CA ARG A 72 -7.21 -20.13 -0.66
C ARG A 72 -8.66 -20.58 -0.50
N SER A 73 -8.90 -21.88 -0.28
CA SER A 73 -10.25 -22.39 0.01
C SER A 73 -10.88 -21.70 1.22
N LEU A 74 -10.14 -21.60 2.32
CA LEU A 74 -10.61 -20.97 3.56
C LEU A 74 -10.84 -19.46 3.40
N TYR A 75 -10.03 -18.76 2.59
CA TYR A 75 -10.20 -17.34 2.30
C TYR A 75 -11.56 -17.04 1.64
N PHE A 76 -12.02 -17.95 0.77
CA PHE A 76 -13.31 -17.86 0.08
C PHE A 76 -14.47 -18.53 0.85
N GLU A 77 -14.20 -19.23 1.94
CA GLU A 77 -15.19 -20.04 2.66
C GLU A 77 -16.19 -19.18 3.44
N LYS A 78 -17.40 -19.03 2.89
CA LYS A 78 -18.48 -18.29 3.54
C LYS A 78 -19.04 -19.01 4.75
N ARG A 79 -18.95 -20.33 4.83
CA ARG A 79 -19.47 -21.11 5.98
C ARG A 79 -18.67 -20.87 7.26
N LEU A 80 -17.55 -20.14 7.19
CA LEU A 80 -16.85 -19.61 8.36
C LEU A 80 -17.49 -18.33 8.93
N SER A 81 -18.57 -17.79 8.36
CA SER A 81 -19.41 -16.79 9.01
C SER A 81 -20.69 -17.40 9.58
N LYS A 82 -21.22 -16.78 10.64
CA LYS A 82 -22.42 -17.26 11.35
C LYS A 82 -23.62 -17.46 10.42
N ASN A 83 -23.86 -16.53 9.51
CA ASN A 83 -24.95 -16.59 8.52
C ASN A 83 -24.52 -17.21 7.16
N GLN A 84 -23.30 -17.73 7.06
CA GLN A 84 -22.76 -18.39 5.87
C GLN A 84 -22.78 -17.55 4.58
N ASP A 85 -22.63 -16.24 4.70
CA ASP A 85 -22.74 -15.25 3.63
C ASP A 85 -21.48 -14.38 3.46
N ILE A 86 -20.55 -14.43 4.43
CA ILE A 86 -19.35 -13.59 4.50
C ILE A 86 -18.11 -14.48 4.53
N SER A 87 -17.13 -14.17 3.70
CA SER A 87 -15.78 -14.71 3.77
C SER A 87 -14.75 -13.58 3.82
N CYS A 88 -13.46 -13.90 3.87
CA CYS A 88 -12.40 -12.89 3.79
C CYS A 88 -12.55 -12.07 2.50
N ASN A 89 -12.88 -12.74 1.39
CA ASN A 89 -13.08 -12.10 0.09
C ASN A 89 -14.32 -11.18 0.03
N SER A 90 -15.22 -11.17 1.02
CA SER A 90 -16.35 -10.22 1.04
C SER A 90 -15.88 -8.78 1.29
N CYS A 91 -14.92 -8.61 2.22
CA CYS A 91 -14.36 -7.29 2.60
C CYS A 91 -13.00 -7.02 1.95
N HIS A 92 -12.28 -8.08 1.59
CA HIS A 92 -10.96 -8.03 0.97
C HIS A 92 -11.01 -8.70 -0.42
N GLN A 93 -11.76 -8.10 -1.34
CA GLN A 93 -12.01 -8.66 -2.67
C GLN A 93 -10.70 -8.71 -3.48
N LEU A 94 -10.23 -9.91 -3.80
CA LEU A 94 -8.92 -10.09 -4.44
C LEU A 94 -8.87 -9.48 -5.86
N ASP A 95 -9.97 -9.51 -6.60
CA ASP A 95 -10.13 -8.86 -7.91
C ASP A 95 -10.27 -7.33 -7.82
N HIS A 96 -10.47 -6.79 -6.62
CA HIS A 96 -10.55 -5.37 -6.32
C HIS A 96 -9.42 -4.91 -5.38
N TYR A 97 -8.19 -5.38 -5.65
CA TYR A 97 -6.98 -4.97 -4.91
C TYR A 97 -7.09 -5.22 -3.39
N GLY A 98 -7.82 -6.26 -2.98
CA GLY A 98 -7.86 -6.75 -1.61
C GLY A 98 -8.66 -5.86 -0.66
N VAL A 99 -9.57 -5.05 -1.19
CA VAL A 99 -10.48 -4.17 -0.43
C VAL A 99 -11.90 -4.24 -0.99
N ASP A 100 -12.87 -3.66 -0.29
CA ASP A 100 -14.27 -3.55 -0.73
C ASP A 100 -14.65 -2.15 -1.25
N ASN A 101 -13.70 -1.21 -1.21
CA ASN A 101 -13.85 0.20 -1.53
C ASN A 101 -14.97 0.92 -0.75
N GLN A 102 -15.29 0.46 0.47
CA GLN A 102 -16.25 1.11 1.38
C GLN A 102 -15.53 1.89 2.48
N PRO A 103 -16.14 2.95 3.06
CA PRO A 103 -15.61 3.59 4.25
C PRO A 103 -15.47 2.60 5.42
N PHE A 104 -16.52 1.80 5.64
CA PHE A 104 -16.56 0.70 6.61
C PHE A 104 -17.19 -0.53 5.96
N SER A 105 -16.59 -1.70 6.18
CA SER A 105 -17.09 -2.94 5.62
C SER A 105 -18.36 -3.40 6.32
N PRO A 106 -19.39 -3.84 5.57
CA PRO A 106 -20.54 -4.51 6.13
C PRO A 106 -20.18 -5.95 6.51
N GLY A 107 -20.41 -6.32 7.77
CA GLY A 107 -20.31 -7.68 8.26
C GLY A 107 -21.68 -8.28 8.61
N HIS A 108 -21.71 -9.15 9.62
CA HIS A 108 -22.89 -9.90 10.03
C HIS A 108 -24.10 -8.98 10.23
N LYS A 109 -25.22 -9.30 9.56
CA LYS A 109 -26.47 -8.52 9.55
C LYS A 109 -26.32 -7.09 9.03
N GLY A 110 -25.31 -6.82 8.20
CA GLY A 110 -25.02 -5.50 7.65
C GLY A 110 -24.50 -4.51 8.69
N GLN A 111 -24.05 -4.99 9.84
CA GLN A 111 -23.37 -4.14 10.82
C GLN A 111 -22.08 -3.59 10.20
N LEU A 112 -21.78 -2.32 10.46
CA LEU A 112 -20.55 -1.70 9.98
C LEU A 112 -19.47 -1.82 11.04
N GLY A 113 -18.26 -2.16 10.59
CA GLY A 113 -17.07 -2.05 11.42
C GLY A 113 -16.73 -0.60 11.80
N GLY A 114 -15.70 -0.42 12.61
CA GLY A 114 -15.22 0.90 13.03
C GLY A 114 -14.01 1.43 12.24
N ARG A 115 -13.52 0.68 11.25
CA ARG A 115 -12.36 1.04 10.44
C ARG A 115 -12.52 0.61 8.99
N ASN A 116 -11.90 1.36 8.08
CA ASN A 116 -11.74 0.99 6.68
C ASN A 116 -10.87 -0.28 6.58
N SER A 117 -11.28 -1.20 5.70
CA SER A 117 -10.56 -2.46 5.48
C SER A 117 -9.31 -2.21 4.62
N PRO A 118 -8.09 -2.42 5.17
CA PRO A 118 -6.86 -2.25 4.39
C PRO A 118 -6.72 -3.39 3.36
N SER A 119 -5.90 -3.16 2.34
CA SER A 119 -5.59 -4.21 1.36
C SER A 119 -4.84 -5.39 1.98
N VAL A 120 -5.19 -6.61 1.59
CA VAL A 120 -4.43 -7.84 1.89
C VAL A 120 -3.17 -7.99 1.03
N TYR A 121 -3.08 -7.28 -0.10
CA TYR A 121 -1.90 -7.36 -0.97
C TYR A 121 -0.67 -6.76 -0.31
N ASN A 122 0.43 -7.50 -0.36
CA ASN A 122 1.72 -7.14 0.25
C ASN A 122 1.71 -7.09 1.79
N ALA A 123 0.61 -7.52 2.43
CA ALA A 123 0.42 -7.31 3.87
C ALA A 123 1.27 -8.24 4.74
N ALA A 124 1.60 -9.43 4.23
CA ALA A 124 2.28 -10.50 4.97
C ALA A 124 3.68 -10.15 5.47
N ALA A 125 4.29 -9.08 4.96
CA ALA A 125 5.61 -8.63 5.38
C ALA A 125 5.61 -7.30 6.16
N HIS A 126 4.42 -6.79 6.52
CA HIS A 126 4.31 -5.68 7.46
C HIS A 126 4.80 -6.07 8.86
N VAL A 127 5.22 -5.08 9.67
CA VAL A 127 5.69 -5.29 11.05
C VAL A 127 4.62 -5.86 11.99
N ALA A 128 3.35 -5.64 11.63
CA ALA A 128 2.16 -6.12 12.32
C ALA A 128 0.95 -5.92 11.39
N GLN A 129 -0.17 -6.54 11.75
CA GLN A 129 -1.44 -6.42 11.04
C GLN A 129 -2.47 -5.57 11.79
N PHE A 130 -3.52 -5.17 11.07
CA PHE A 130 -4.48 -4.14 11.44
C PHE A 130 -3.88 -2.72 11.56
N TRP A 131 -4.75 -1.72 11.62
CA TRP A 131 -4.40 -0.31 11.79
C TRP A 131 -3.70 0.00 13.12
N ASP A 132 -3.98 -0.74 14.17
CA ASP A 132 -3.40 -0.59 15.51
C ASP A 132 -2.24 -1.54 15.79
N GLY A 133 -1.93 -2.47 14.87
CA GLY A 133 -0.84 -3.43 15.02
C GLY A 133 -1.07 -4.44 16.14
N ARG A 134 -2.32 -4.86 16.38
CA ARG A 134 -2.67 -5.81 17.45
C ARG A 134 -2.39 -7.28 17.13
N ALA A 135 -2.16 -7.62 15.85
CA ALA A 135 -1.79 -8.96 15.43
C ALA A 135 -0.36 -8.93 14.87
N ALA A 136 0.47 -9.90 15.24
CA ALA A 136 1.89 -9.92 14.88
C ALA A 136 2.12 -10.18 13.39
N ASP A 137 1.31 -11.06 12.79
CA ASP A 137 1.43 -11.53 11.42
C ASP A 137 0.06 -11.85 10.82
N VAL A 138 0.04 -12.30 9.56
CA VAL A 138 -1.18 -12.62 8.82
C VAL A 138 -1.88 -13.87 9.37
N GLU A 139 -1.11 -14.83 9.88
CA GLU A 139 -1.63 -16.04 10.50
C GLU A 139 -2.42 -15.74 11.78
N ALA A 140 -1.90 -14.83 12.62
CA ALA A 140 -2.60 -14.35 13.80
C ALA A 140 -3.80 -13.45 13.43
N GLN A 141 -3.66 -12.64 12.38
CA GLN A 141 -4.70 -11.72 11.92
C GLN A 141 -5.93 -12.47 11.43
N ALA A 142 -5.77 -13.51 10.60
CA ALA A 142 -6.85 -14.26 9.95
C ALA A 142 -7.86 -14.86 10.94
N LYS A 143 -7.43 -15.14 12.17
CA LYS A 143 -8.28 -15.65 13.25
C LYS A 143 -9.25 -14.60 13.81
N GLY A 144 -8.87 -13.33 13.81
CA GLY A 144 -9.66 -12.25 14.42
C GLY A 144 -11.05 -12.05 13.79
N PRO A 145 -11.14 -11.84 12.46
CA PRO A 145 -12.40 -11.55 11.77
C PRO A 145 -13.48 -12.60 11.95
N ILE A 146 -13.09 -13.87 11.99
CA ILE A 146 -13.99 -15.02 12.10
C ILE A 146 -14.86 -14.91 13.36
N LEU A 147 -14.27 -14.50 14.49
CA LEU A 147 -14.97 -14.41 15.78
C LEU A 147 -15.51 -13.01 16.09
N ASN A 148 -15.17 -12.01 15.27
CA ASN A 148 -15.62 -10.64 15.53
C ASN A 148 -17.14 -10.51 15.24
N PRO A 149 -17.96 -10.09 16.22
CA PRO A 149 -19.43 -10.04 16.10
C PRO A 149 -19.96 -9.05 15.06
N VAL A 150 -19.15 -8.08 14.63
CA VAL A 150 -19.52 -7.14 13.55
C VAL A 150 -18.90 -7.51 12.20
N GLU A 151 -18.13 -8.59 12.12
CA GLU A 151 -17.53 -9.11 10.89
C GLU A 151 -18.17 -10.47 10.53
N MET A 152 -17.52 -11.61 10.80
CA MET A 152 -18.05 -12.94 10.47
C MET A 152 -18.87 -13.59 11.59
N ALA A 153 -18.75 -13.07 12.83
CA ALA A 153 -19.61 -13.36 13.97
C ALA A 153 -19.73 -14.84 14.41
N MET A 154 -18.75 -15.70 14.09
CA MET A 154 -18.76 -17.06 14.63
C MET A 154 -18.67 -17.02 16.16
N PRO A 155 -19.51 -17.79 16.87
CA PRO A 155 -19.63 -17.66 18.33
C PRO A 155 -18.43 -18.24 19.09
N SER A 156 -17.63 -19.12 18.48
CA SER A 156 -16.42 -19.69 19.08
C SER A 156 -15.58 -20.44 18.04
N GLU A 157 -14.30 -20.64 18.35
CA GLU A 157 -13.41 -21.52 17.58
C GLU A 157 -13.98 -22.94 17.45
N ALA A 158 -14.60 -23.47 18.51
CA ALA A 158 -15.20 -24.79 18.48
C ALA A 158 -16.30 -24.93 17.42
N GLN A 159 -17.08 -23.86 17.17
CA GLN A 159 -18.10 -23.89 16.12
C GLN A 159 -17.50 -23.78 14.73
N VAL A 160 -16.40 -23.03 14.56
CA VAL A 160 -15.62 -23.02 13.32
C VAL A 160 -15.09 -24.43 13.01
N LEU A 161 -14.48 -25.07 14.00
CA LEU A 161 -13.96 -26.43 13.84
C LEU A 161 -15.06 -27.45 13.59
N LYS A 162 -16.26 -27.27 14.15
CA LYS A 162 -17.42 -28.12 13.84
C LYS A 162 -17.84 -28.02 12.37
N VAL A 163 -17.81 -26.82 11.78
CA VAL A 163 -18.07 -26.61 10.35
C VAL A 163 -17.00 -27.29 9.49
N LEU A 164 -15.71 -27.12 9.82
CA LEU A 164 -14.64 -27.72 9.01
C LEU A 164 -14.63 -29.26 9.10
N ASN A 165 -14.84 -29.81 10.30
CA ASN A 165 -14.87 -31.26 10.51
C ASN A 165 -16.11 -31.95 9.93
N SER A 166 -17.16 -31.20 9.57
CA SER A 166 -18.34 -31.80 8.94
C SER A 166 -18.15 -32.07 7.44
N MET A 167 -17.08 -31.56 6.82
CA MET A 167 -16.81 -31.69 5.39
C MET A 167 -15.57 -32.56 5.15
N PRO A 168 -15.72 -33.81 4.67
CA PRO A 168 -14.61 -34.73 4.50
C PRO A 168 -13.45 -34.19 3.67
N GLU A 169 -13.73 -33.43 2.61
CA GLU A 169 -12.68 -32.86 1.75
C GLU A 169 -11.83 -31.81 2.49
N TYR A 170 -12.41 -31.05 3.44
CA TYR A 170 -11.59 -30.19 4.30
C TYR A 170 -10.73 -31.02 5.25
N VAL A 171 -11.29 -32.06 5.88
CA VAL A 171 -10.52 -32.93 6.79
C VAL A 171 -9.31 -33.53 6.06
N GLU A 172 -9.49 -33.99 4.83
CA GLU A 172 -8.41 -34.48 3.96
C GLU A 172 -7.42 -33.36 3.61
N ALA A 173 -7.89 -32.19 3.15
CA ALA A 173 -7.02 -31.07 2.81
C ALA A 173 -6.15 -30.61 4.00
N PHE A 174 -6.72 -30.55 5.22
CA PHE A 174 -5.95 -30.28 6.43
C PHE A 174 -4.93 -31.40 6.73
N ALA A 175 -5.31 -32.67 6.59
CA ALA A 175 -4.37 -33.79 6.80
C ALA A 175 -3.20 -33.76 5.80
N THR A 176 -3.45 -33.38 4.54
CA THR A 176 -2.44 -33.22 3.51
C THR A 176 -1.52 -32.03 3.79
N ALA A 177 -2.07 -30.88 4.18
CA ALA A 177 -1.31 -29.67 4.48
C ALA A 177 -0.51 -29.76 5.81
N PHE A 178 -0.93 -30.61 6.74
CA PHE A 178 -0.30 -30.78 8.07
C PHE A 178 -0.01 -32.27 8.38
N PRO A 179 0.81 -32.96 7.56
CA PRO A 179 0.95 -34.42 7.61
C PRO A 179 1.70 -34.93 8.85
N LYS A 180 2.36 -34.04 9.59
CA LYS A 180 3.14 -34.37 10.80
C LYS A 180 2.32 -34.29 12.08
N ASP A 181 1.14 -33.69 12.02
CA ASP A 181 0.30 -33.43 13.18
C ASP A 181 -0.78 -34.48 13.34
N LYS A 182 -0.96 -34.97 14.58
CA LYS A 182 -1.98 -35.99 14.88
C LYS A 182 -3.40 -35.45 14.75
N GLN A 183 -3.58 -34.15 14.97
CA GLN A 183 -4.83 -33.43 14.78
C GLN A 183 -4.55 -32.27 13.84
N SER A 184 -4.93 -32.43 12.57
CA SER A 184 -4.67 -31.44 11.53
C SER A 184 -5.71 -30.33 11.49
N VAL A 185 -6.99 -30.62 11.76
CA VAL A 185 -8.05 -29.61 11.81
C VAL A 185 -8.02 -28.89 13.16
N THR A 186 -7.29 -27.77 13.20
CA THR A 186 -7.17 -26.89 14.37
C THR A 186 -7.36 -25.43 13.95
N TYR A 187 -7.67 -24.57 14.92
CA TYR A 187 -7.89 -23.15 14.63
C TYR A 187 -6.59 -22.42 14.29
N ASP A 188 -5.47 -22.86 14.86
CA ASP A 188 -4.14 -22.37 14.49
C ASP A 188 -3.74 -22.78 13.07
N HIS A 189 -4.02 -24.03 12.67
CA HIS A 189 -3.77 -24.48 11.30
C HIS A 189 -4.65 -23.75 10.28
N LEU A 190 -5.88 -23.37 10.64
CA LEU A 190 -6.69 -22.48 9.81
C LEU A 190 -5.99 -21.14 9.59
N GLY A 191 -5.47 -20.50 10.65
CA GLY A 191 -4.74 -19.25 10.54
C GLY A 191 -3.47 -19.39 9.70
N GLN A 192 -2.72 -20.47 9.91
CA GLN A 192 -1.50 -20.78 9.14
C GLN A 192 -1.79 -21.00 7.66
N ALA A 193 -2.87 -21.72 7.31
CA ALA A 193 -3.25 -21.95 5.93
C ALA A 193 -3.65 -20.63 5.24
N ILE A 194 -4.53 -19.83 5.86
CA ILE A 194 -4.93 -18.53 5.29
C ILE A 194 -3.70 -17.62 5.13
N GLY A 195 -2.85 -17.52 6.16
CA GLY A 195 -1.63 -16.72 6.09
C GLY A 195 -0.64 -17.21 5.02
N ALA A 196 -0.55 -18.51 4.78
CA ALA A 196 0.25 -19.07 3.69
C ALA A 196 -0.28 -18.59 2.32
N PHE A 197 -1.59 -18.58 2.10
CA PHE A 197 -2.18 -18.00 0.90
C PHE A 197 -1.92 -16.48 0.81
N GLU A 198 -2.07 -15.73 1.90
CA GLU A 198 -1.82 -14.29 1.91
C GLU A 198 -0.36 -13.91 1.63
N ARG A 199 0.60 -14.78 1.97
CA ARG A 199 2.03 -14.61 1.64
C ARG A 199 2.33 -14.67 0.14
N GLY A 200 1.44 -15.24 -0.67
CA GLY A 200 1.53 -15.20 -2.14
C GLY A 200 0.85 -13.98 -2.77
N LEU A 201 0.11 -13.17 -2.01
CA LEU A 201 -0.58 -11.98 -2.52
C LEU A 201 0.40 -10.81 -2.70
N VAL A 202 1.20 -10.88 -3.76
CA VAL A 202 2.21 -9.87 -4.10
C VAL A 202 1.87 -9.17 -5.41
N THR A 203 2.05 -7.85 -5.45
CA THR A 203 1.75 -7.02 -6.64
C THR A 203 2.93 -6.11 -7.01
N PRO A 204 3.99 -6.63 -7.65
CA PRO A 204 5.07 -5.80 -8.19
C PRO A 204 4.52 -4.73 -9.16
N ALA A 205 5.02 -3.51 -9.04
CA ALA A 205 4.50 -2.32 -9.69
C ALA A 205 5.55 -1.69 -10.65
N PRO A 206 5.17 -0.72 -11.51
CA PRO A 206 6.13 0.02 -12.33
C PRO A 206 7.30 0.64 -11.53
N PHE A 207 7.05 1.09 -10.29
CA PHE A 207 8.13 1.57 -9.43
C PHE A 207 9.19 0.50 -9.14
N ASP A 208 8.82 -0.77 -8.98
CA ASP A 208 9.76 -1.86 -8.71
C ASP A 208 10.74 -2.04 -9.88
N ARG A 209 10.27 -1.91 -11.13
CA ARG A 209 11.15 -1.92 -12.31
C ARG A 209 12.04 -0.69 -12.37
N TYR A 210 11.50 0.48 -12.03
CA TYR A 210 12.27 1.72 -11.96
C TYR A 210 13.41 1.63 -10.94
N PHE A 211 13.11 1.10 -9.75
CA PHE A 211 14.10 0.85 -8.71
C PHE A 211 15.17 -0.15 -9.17
N ALA A 212 14.79 -1.17 -9.94
CA ALA A 212 15.71 -2.14 -10.54
C ALA A 212 16.56 -1.58 -11.71
N GLY A 213 16.40 -0.30 -12.08
CA GLY A 213 17.22 0.39 -13.08
C GLY A 213 16.50 0.72 -14.38
N ASP A 214 15.26 0.27 -14.60
CA ASP A 214 14.48 0.64 -15.78
C ASP A 214 13.95 2.08 -15.67
N GLN A 215 14.76 3.03 -16.16
CA GLN A 215 14.42 4.45 -16.16
C GLN A 215 13.18 4.79 -16.99
N THR A 216 12.68 3.88 -17.82
CA THR A 216 11.48 4.10 -18.64
C THR A 216 10.19 3.66 -17.96
N ALA A 217 10.28 2.91 -16.85
CA ALA A 217 9.13 2.42 -16.11
C ALA A 217 8.30 3.54 -15.45
N LEU A 218 8.91 4.71 -15.20
CA LEU A 218 8.22 5.92 -14.76
C LEU A 218 8.28 7.02 -15.82
N ASN A 219 7.15 7.68 -16.05
CA ASN A 219 7.10 8.88 -16.87
C ASN A 219 7.62 10.12 -16.11
N ALA A 220 7.82 11.24 -16.82
CA ALA A 220 8.39 12.45 -16.24
C ALA A 220 7.58 13.03 -15.07
N LYS A 221 6.24 12.93 -15.10
CA LYS A 221 5.37 13.41 -14.01
C LYS A 221 5.52 12.55 -12.76
N GLN A 222 5.61 11.23 -12.93
CA GLN A 222 5.85 10.27 -11.84
C GLN A 222 7.21 10.49 -11.18
N LYS A 223 8.26 10.79 -11.97
CA LYS A 223 9.59 11.11 -11.43
C LYS A 223 9.58 12.41 -10.62
N ARG A 224 8.95 13.48 -11.12
CA ARG A 224 8.76 14.71 -10.32
C ARG A 224 7.97 14.46 -9.04
N GLY A 225 6.91 13.65 -9.12
CA GLY A 225 6.12 13.24 -7.96
C GLY A 225 6.92 12.49 -6.91
N LEU A 226 7.83 11.61 -7.33
CA LEU A 226 8.73 10.88 -6.45
C LEU A 226 9.71 11.84 -5.74
N THR A 227 10.32 12.77 -6.47
CA THR A 227 11.18 13.81 -5.89
C THR A 227 10.41 14.64 -4.87
N LEU A 228 9.24 15.16 -5.23
CA LEU A 228 8.38 15.91 -4.31
C LEU A 228 7.95 15.10 -3.09
N PHE A 229 7.68 13.80 -3.24
CA PHE A 229 7.33 12.93 -2.12
C PHE A 229 8.47 12.80 -1.11
N VAL A 230 9.70 12.68 -1.59
CA VAL A 230 10.91 12.65 -0.74
C VAL A 230 11.14 14.01 -0.09
N ASP A 231 11.15 15.09 -0.88
CA ASP A 231 11.45 16.46 -0.41
C ASP A 231 10.38 17.02 0.53
N ALA A 232 9.12 16.62 0.32
CA ALA A 232 8.04 16.93 1.25
C ALA A 232 8.29 16.29 2.62
N GLY A 233 8.99 15.15 2.67
CA GLY A 233 9.30 14.40 3.88
C GLY A 233 8.39 13.19 4.10
N CYS A 234 7.57 12.81 3.11
CA CYS A 234 6.65 11.68 3.21
C CYS A 234 7.39 10.36 3.44
N ALA A 235 8.57 10.21 2.81
CA ALA A 235 9.44 9.05 2.95
C ALA A 235 10.01 8.86 4.37
N GLN A 236 9.87 9.83 5.29
CA GLN A 236 10.26 9.61 6.70
C GLN A 236 9.41 8.53 7.38
N CYS A 237 8.16 8.38 6.95
CA CYS A 237 7.24 7.36 7.48
C CYS A 237 6.93 6.28 6.43
N HIS A 238 6.78 6.69 5.17
CA HIS A 238 6.45 5.82 4.04
C HIS A 238 7.71 5.42 3.26
N ASN A 239 8.55 4.60 3.89
CA ASN A 239 9.82 4.10 3.36
C ASN A 239 9.84 2.57 3.25
N GLY A 240 11.01 2.05 2.85
CA GLY A 240 11.25 0.62 2.69
C GLY A 240 10.52 0.05 1.49
N THR A 241 10.48 -1.27 1.38
CA THR A 241 9.89 -1.96 0.23
C THR A 241 8.40 -1.67 0.10
N TYR A 242 7.67 -1.44 1.19
CA TYR A 242 6.20 -1.29 1.17
C TYR A 242 5.71 0.16 1.24
N PHE A 243 6.62 1.14 1.23
CA PHE A 243 6.25 2.56 1.40
C PHE A 243 5.38 2.79 2.64
N GLY A 244 5.76 2.18 3.76
CA GLY A 244 4.93 2.06 4.96
C GLY A 244 4.93 0.63 5.49
N GLY A 245 4.00 0.32 6.39
CA GLY A 245 3.84 -1.02 6.98
C GLY A 245 4.87 -1.40 8.04
N ASN A 246 5.90 -0.59 8.27
CA ASN A 246 7.07 -0.95 9.08
C ASN A 246 7.11 -0.30 10.47
N THR A 247 6.34 0.77 10.70
CA THR A 247 6.38 1.56 11.94
C THR A 247 5.00 2.06 12.34
N TYR A 248 4.91 2.58 13.57
CA TYR A 248 3.75 3.29 14.09
C TYR A 248 4.04 4.79 14.13
N GLN A 249 3.07 5.61 13.75
CA GLN A 249 3.21 7.07 13.78
C GLN A 249 1.93 7.72 14.30
N LYS A 250 2.10 8.87 14.94
CA LYS A 250 0.99 9.66 15.46
C LYS A 250 0.24 10.32 14.32
N ALA A 251 -1.05 10.03 14.20
CA ALA A 251 -1.95 10.78 13.34
C ALA A 251 -2.13 12.20 13.89
N GLY A 252 -1.91 13.20 13.06
CA GLY A 252 -1.91 14.61 13.45
C GLY A 252 -0.67 15.02 14.24
N ARG A 253 0.53 14.66 13.76
CA ARG A 253 1.81 14.97 14.41
C ARG A 253 2.08 16.48 14.53
N VAL A 254 1.75 17.25 13.49
CA VAL A 254 2.00 18.70 13.42
C VAL A 254 0.71 19.47 13.64
N ASN A 255 -0.29 19.22 12.81
CA ASN A 255 -1.64 19.76 13.00
C ASN A 255 -2.59 18.65 13.44
N PRO A 256 -3.60 18.93 14.29
CA PRO A 256 -4.51 17.92 14.81
C PRO A 256 -5.19 17.11 13.70
N TRP A 257 -5.33 15.81 13.91
CA TRP A 257 -6.12 14.97 13.03
C TRP A 257 -7.60 15.37 13.11
N PRO A 258 -8.34 15.48 11.98
CA PRO A 258 -9.73 15.95 12.00
C PRO A 258 -10.67 15.11 12.87
N ASN A 259 -10.56 13.77 12.82
CA ASN A 259 -11.37 12.84 13.60
C ASN A 259 -10.53 12.08 14.65
N GLN A 260 -10.73 12.36 15.94
CA GLN A 260 -9.97 11.72 17.01
C GLN A 260 -10.81 10.71 17.81
N GLU A 261 -11.94 10.23 17.31
CA GLU A 261 -12.72 9.21 18.02
C GLU A 261 -11.96 7.88 18.12
N ASP A 262 -11.23 7.51 17.07
CA ASP A 262 -10.36 6.36 17.09
C ASP A 262 -8.97 6.69 17.66
N GLN A 263 -8.73 6.25 18.89
CA GLN A 263 -7.48 6.46 19.60
C GLN A 263 -6.33 5.53 19.13
N GLY A 264 -6.57 4.68 18.12
CA GLY A 264 -5.54 3.86 17.50
C GLY A 264 -4.98 2.79 18.45
N ARG A 265 -3.66 2.69 18.50
CA ARG A 265 -2.90 1.69 19.26
C ARG A 265 -3.12 1.77 20.78
N TYR A 266 -3.47 2.94 21.32
CA TYR A 266 -3.86 3.10 22.73
C TYR A 266 -4.96 2.14 23.18
N LYS A 267 -5.93 1.81 22.30
CA LYS A 267 -7.01 0.85 22.63
C LYS A 267 -6.49 -0.57 22.87
N VAL A 268 -5.29 -0.88 22.37
CA VAL A 268 -4.64 -2.19 22.50
C VAL A 268 -3.70 -2.21 23.70
N THR A 269 -2.91 -1.16 23.90
CA THR A 269 -1.83 -1.14 24.89
C THR A 269 -2.20 -0.47 26.21
N GLY A 270 -3.14 0.47 26.20
CA GLY A 270 -3.48 1.32 27.34
C GLY A 270 -2.41 2.35 27.70
N ASP A 271 -1.32 2.44 26.93
CA ASP A 271 -0.23 3.40 27.17
C ASP A 271 -0.54 4.74 26.51
N GLU A 272 -0.57 5.82 27.29
CA GLU A 272 -0.81 7.19 26.84
C GLU A 272 0.14 7.61 25.69
N TYR A 273 1.37 7.08 25.65
CA TYR A 273 2.31 7.35 24.56
C TYR A 273 1.84 6.79 23.21
N ASP A 274 0.99 5.75 23.21
CA ASP A 274 0.40 5.14 22.03
C ASP A 274 -0.88 5.84 21.55
N ARG A 275 -1.29 6.93 22.22
CA ARG A 275 -2.50 7.68 21.84
C ARG A 275 -2.38 8.27 20.45
N MET A 276 -3.37 7.95 19.60
CA MET A 276 -3.41 8.30 18.17
C MET A 276 -2.25 7.74 17.35
N LEU A 277 -1.52 6.73 17.85
CA LEU A 277 -0.58 5.98 17.03
C LEU A 277 -1.33 4.98 16.17
N PHE A 278 -0.99 4.97 14.89
CA PHE A 278 -1.45 3.97 13.92
C PHE A 278 -0.25 3.38 13.22
N LYS A 279 -0.37 2.11 12.80
CA LYS A 279 0.58 1.53 11.86
C LYS A 279 0.52 2.36 10.58
N VAL A 280 1.67 2.83 10.12
CA VAL A 280 1.76 3.57 8.86
C VAL A 280 1.28 2.63 7.74
N PRO A 281 0.23 2.96 6.97
CA PRO A 281 -0.24 2.06 5.92
C PRO A 281 0.80 1.98 4.79
N SER A 282 0.90 0.80 4.17
CA SER A 282 1.60 0.66 2.89
C SER A 282 0.91 1.52 1.84
N LEU A 283 1.70 2.19 0.99
CA LEU A 283 1.16 2.96 -0.14
C LEU A 283 1.14 2.14 -1.45
N ARG A 284 1.51 0.86 -1.40
CA ARG A 284 1.34 -0.02 -2.56
C ARG A 284 -0.14 -0.18 -2.88
N ASN A 285 -0.48 -0.08 -4.15
CA ASN A 285 -1.85 -0.09 -4.67
C ASN A 285 -2.76 1.05 -4.15
N VAL A 286 -2.22 2.09 -3.51
CA VAL A 286 -3.05 3.14 -2.88
C VAL A 286 -3.99 3.84 -3.87
N ALA A 287 -3.65 3.91 -5.15
CA ALA A 287 -4.53 4.46 -6.18
C ALA A 287 -5.83 3.65 -6.41
N LYS A 288 -5.93 2.44 -5.84
CA LYS A 288 -7.05 1.51 -6.01
C LYS A 288 -7.81 1.22 -4.71
N THR A 289 -7.29 1.66 -3.57
CA THR A 289 -7.78 1.26 -2.24
C THR A 289 -8.49 2.38 -1.49
N GLY A 290 -9.07 3.34 -2.21
CA GLY A 290 -9.93 4.35 -1.59
C GLY A 290 -11.23 3.71 -1.05
N PRO A 291 -11.94 4.41 -0.14
CA PRO A 291 -11.58 5.68 0.48
C PRO A 291 -10.42 5.52 1.49
N TYR A 292 -9.82 6.65 1.88
CA TYR A 292 -8.53 6.70 2.56
C TYR A 292 -8.66 6.95 4.06
N PHE A 293 -7.59 6.58 4.77
CA PHE A 293 -7.41 6.62 6.23
C PHE A 293 -8.19 5.55 6.99
N HIS A 294 -7.88 5.42 8.28
CA HIS A 294 -8.45 4.39 9.14
C HIS A 294 -9.99 4.46 9.23
N ASP A 295 -10.59 5.61 8.97
CA ASP A 295 -12.03 5.83 9.01
C ASP A 295 -12.69 5.98 7.62
N GLY A 296 -11.93 5.83 6.54
CA GLY A 296 -12.45 5.97 5.18
C GLY A 296 -13.08 7.33 4.88
N SER A 297 -12.70 8.37 5.63
CA SER A 297 -13.35 9.69 5.56
C SER A 297 -13.03 10.47 4.28
N VAL A 298 -11.92 10.15 3.60
CA VAL A 298 -11.45 10.90 2.44
C VAL A 298 -11.57 10.07 1.16
N LYS A 299 -12.31 10.57 0.16
CA LYS A 299 -12.60 9.82 -1.08
C LYS A 299 -11.55 9.98 -2.17
N SER A 300 -10.79 11.08 -2.16
CA SER A 300 -9.83 11.42 -3.23
C SER A 300 -8.40 11.21 -2.75
N LEU A 301 -7.58 10.53 -3.56
CA LEU A 301 -6.16 10.32 -3.23
C LEU A 301 -5.42 11.66 -3.13
N LYS A 302 -5.78 12.61 -4.00
CA LYS A 302 -5.23 13.97 -3.96
C LYS A 302 -5.58 14.68 -2.65
N ALA A 303 -6.83 14.57 -2.20
CA ALA A 303 -7.24 15.15 -0.92
C ALA A 303 -6.51 14.48 0.26
N ALA A 304 -6.30 13.16 0.20
CA ALA A 304 -5.52 12.44 1.20
C ALA A 304 -4.06 12.92 1.25
N VAL A 305 -3.42 13.13 0.10
CA VAL A 305 -2.06 13.70 0.00
C VAL A 305 -1.98 15.10 0.61
N VAL A 306 -2.94 15.98 0.29
CA VAL A 306 -2.98 17.34 0.85
C VAL A 306 -3.18 17.31 2.37
N GLN A 307 -4.11 16.48 2.86
CA GLN A 307 -4.33 16.33 4.30
C GLN A 307 -3.11 15.75 5.01
N MET A 308 -2.41 14.76 4.43
CA MET A 308 -1.19 14.20 4.99
C MET A 308 -0.09 15.25 5.11
N ALA A 309 0.14 16.03 4.05
CA ALA A 309 1.14 17.09 4.07
C ALA A 309 0.85 18.12 5.17
N ASN A 310 -0.41 18.51 5.34
CA ASN A 310 -0.78 19.46 6.38
C ASN A 310 -0.69 18.86 7.79
N THR A 311 -1.36 17.74 8.04
CA THR A 311 -1.48 17.14 9.39
C THR A 311 -0.18 16.56 9.92
N GLN A 312 0.63 15.93 9.05
CA GLN A 312 1.86 15.26 9.46
C GLN A 312 3.11 16.12 9.32
N LEU A 313 3.12 17.06 8.37
CA LEU A 313 4.33 17.80 7.97
C LEU A 313 4.16 19.33 8.08
N GLY A 314 2.95 19.84 8.35
CA GLY A 314 2.68 21.28 8.39
C GLY A 314 2.85 22.00 7.05
N LYS A 315 2.74 21.25 5.94
CA LYS A 315 2.96 21.75 4.57
C LYS A 315 1.64 21.90 3.84
N ASP A 316 1.47 23.03 3.15
CA ASP A 316 0.35 23.28 2.26
C ASP A 316 0.79 23.04 0.82
N LEU A 317 0.46 21.86 0.29
CA LEU A 317 0.78 21.53 -1.10
C LEU A 317 -0.18 22.23 -2.06
N SER A 318 0.35 22.79 -3.13
CA SER A 318 -0.45 23.26 -4.25
C SER A 318 -1.16 22.10 -4.95
N ASN A 319 -2.19 22.44 -5.71
CA ASN A 319 -2.90 21.48 -6.56
C ASN A 319 -1.98 20.79 -7.58
N SER A 320 -0.91 21.45 -8.03
CA SER A 320 0.05 20.87 -8.96
C SER A 320 0.95 19.86 -8.25
N GLU A 321 1.53 20.24 -7.12
CA GLU A 321 2.42 19.36 -6.33
C GLU A 321 1.69 18.10 -5.86
N ALA A 322 0.47 18.25 -5.31
CA ALA A 322 -0.35 17.11 -4.93
C ALA A 322 -0.69 16.22 -6.14
N GLY A 323 -0.86 16.82 -7.33
CA GLY A 323 -1.11 16.07 -8.57
C GLY A 323 0.11 15.31 -9.10
N ASP A 324 1.31 15.82 -8.88
CA ASP A 324 2.56 15.13 -9.23
C ASP A 324 2.83 13.99 -8.23
N ILE A 325 2.64 14.21 -6.92
CA ILE A 325 2.72 13.13 -5.92
C ILE A 325 1.70 12.03 -6.20
N VAL A 326 0.45 12.36 -6.54
CA VAL A 326 -0.55 11.36 -6.94
C VAL A 326 -0.07 10.53 -8.13
N ALA A 327 0.50 11.17 -9.16
CA ALA A 327 1.05 10.43 -10.29
C ALA A 327 2.14 9.43 -9.86
N PHE A 328 3.02 9.84 -8.96
CA PHE A 328 3.98 8.91 -8.35
C PHE A 328 3.27 7.76 -7.61
N LEU A 329 2.28 8.03 -6.76
CA LEU A 329 1.55 6.98 -6.04
C LEU A 329 0.83 6.00 -6.97
N GLU A 330 0.36 6.45 -8.15
CA GLU A 330 -0.20 5.55 -9.18
C GLU A 330 0.84 4.53 -9.69
N SER A 331 2.12 4.88 -9.70
CA SER A 331 3.20 3.96 -10.10
C SER A 331 3.51 2.86 -9.09
N LEU A 332 2.92 2.95 -7.89
CA LEU A 332 2.96 1.92 -6.85
C LEU A 332 1.83 0.88 -6.99
N THR A 333 1.05 0.96 -8.07
CA THR A 333 -0.01 -0.02 -8.38
C THR A 333 0.57 -1.16 -9.19
N GLY A 334 0.55 -2.36 -8.61
CA GLY A 334 0.90 -3.61 -9.31
C GLY A 334 -0.35 -4.36 -9.74
N GLU A 335 -0.23 -5.20 -10.76
CA GLU A 335 -1.35 -6.03 -11.21
C GLU A 335 -1.58 -7.20 -10.25
N PRO A 336 -2.83 -7.47 -9.82
CA PRO A 336 -3.16 -8.69 -9.09
C PRO A 336 -2.75 -9.97 -9.85
N PRO A 337 -2.25 -11.01 -9.17
CA PRO A 337 -1.87 -12.27 -9.80
C PRO A 337 -3.13 -13.09 -10.14
N THR A 338 -3.74 -12.82 -11.29
CA THR A 338 -5.09 -13.33 -11.66
C THR A 338 -5.25 -14.83 -11.54
N ASP A 339 -4.22 -15.61 -11.90
CA ASP A 339 -4.28 -17.07 -11.84
C ASP A 339 -4.24 -17.59 -10.40
N TYR A 340 -3.49 -16.90 -9.54
CA TYR A 340 -3.32 -17.25 -8.12
C TYR A 340 -4.60 -16.99 -7.30
N ILE A 341 -5.35 -15.95 -7.64
CA ILE A 341 -6.52 -15.49 -6.88
C ILE A 341 -7.85 -16.08 -7.34
N GLN A 342 -7.83 -17.05 -8.26
CA GLN A 342 -9.05 -17.65 -8.76
C GLN A 342 -9.86 -18.28 -7.61
N PRO A 343 -11.19 -18.06 -7.56
CA PRO A 343 -12.04 -18.72 -6.59
C PRO A 343 -11.89 -20.24 -6.68
N PRO A 344 -11.64 -20.93 -5.56
CA PRO A 344 -11.52 -22.38 -5.54
C PRO A 344 -12.90 -23.05 -5.68
N VAL A 345 -12.89 -24.32 -6.06
CA VAL A 345 -14.06 -25.19 -5.86
C VAL A 345 -14.09 -25.59 -4.40
N LEU A 346 -15.07 -25.08 -3.64
CA LEU A 346 -15.18 -25.36 -2.21
C LEU A 346 -15.78 -26.76 -1.95
N PRO A 347 -15.39 -27.42 -0.85
CA PRO A 347 -16.01 -28.66 -0.37
C PRO A 347 -17.52 -28.57 -0.25
N VAL A 348 -18.24 -29.67 -0.45
CA VAL A 348 -19.70 -29.69 -0.38
C VAL A 348 -20.16 -29.85 1.06
N SER A 349 -21.20 -29.13 1.48
CA SER A 349 -21.80 -29.32 2.80
C SER A 349 -22.42 -30.72 2.92
N THR A 350 -22.31 -31.29 4.11
CA THR A 350 -22.92 -32.57 4.49
C THR A 350 -24.13 -32.36 5.42
N GLU A 351 -24.86 -33.44 5.74
CA GLU A 351 -25.95 -33.40 6.72
C GLU A 351 -25.51 -32.97 8.13
N SER A 352 -24.22 -33.17 8.48
CA SER A 352 -23.67 -32.75 9.77
C SER A 352 -23.14 -31.31 9.78
N THR A 353 -23.15 -30.64 8.62
CA THR A 353 -22.68 -29.26 8.50
C THR A 353 -23.66 -28.33 9.20
N PRO A 354 -23.20 -27.53 10.19
CA PRO A 354 -24.05 -26.55 10.84
C PRO A 354 -24.78 -25.68 9.81
N ALA A 355 -26.07 -25.42 10.04
CA ALA A 355 -26.85 -24.53 9.19
C ALA A 355 -26.46 -23.06 9.44
N ALA A 356 -26.75 -22.20 8.45
CA ALA A 356 -26.64 -20.76 8.62
C ALA A 356 -27.54 -20.27 9.76
N ASP A 357 -27.00 -19.36 10.58
CA ASP A 357 -27.72 -18.69 11.66
C ASP A 357 -27.78 -17.18 11.41
N PRO A 358 -28.93 -16.65 10.93
CA PRO A 358 -29.09 -15.22 10.65
C PRO A 358 -29.26 -14.36 11.91
N THR A 359 -29.29 -14.94 13.11
CA THR A 359 -29.66 -14.22 14.35
C THR A 359 -28.64 -13.20 14.82
#